data_AF-A0AAJ6EX40-F1
#
_entry.id   AF-A0AAJ6EX40-F1
#
_cell.length_a   1.000
_cell.length_b   1.000
_cell.length_c   1.000
_cell.angle_alpha   90.00
_cell.angle_beta   90.00
_cell.angle_gamma   90.00
#
_symmetry.space_group_name_H-M   'P 1'
#
loop_
_entity.id
_entity.type
_entity.pdbx_description
1 polymer ?
#
loop_
_entity_poly.entity_id
_entity_poly.type
_entity_poly.pdbx_seq_one_letter_code
_entity_poly.pdbx_strand_id
1 'polypeptide(L)'
;MIRLEKAESVAGAVLAVLACLRWQEPGAIAMICGGGLYAVGMFAVTIVFNVPLNDQLAAADPASSAAAPVWARYLTEWTFWNHVRTAASIAATALFIAAIAAR
;
A
#
# COMPACT_ATOMS: atom_id res chain seq x y z
N MET A 1 7.26 13.86 19.43
CA MET A 1 7.06 12.71 18.51
C MET A 1 5.65 12.12 18.61
N ILE A 2 5.16 11.72 19.80
CA ILE A 2 3.82 11.13 20.04
C ILE A 2 2.61 12.03 19.65
N ARG A 3 2.81 13.35 19.49
CA ARG A 3 1.72 14.30 19.18
C ARG A 3 1.31 14.33 17.69
N LEU A 4 2.21 13.90 16.80
CA LEU A 4 1.97 13.92 15.34
C LEU A 4 1.18 12.68 14.89
N GLU A 5 1.47 11.51 15.45
CA GLU A 5 0.77 10.24 15.14
C GLU A 5 -0.74 10.29 15.44
N LYS A 6 -1.12 11.01 16.52
CA LYS A 6 -2.52 11.18 16.89
C LYS A 6 -3.26 12.08 15.91
N ALA A 7 -2.60 13.09 15.35
CA ALA A 7 -3.22 14.01 14.39
C ALA A 7 -3.52 13.29 13.06
N GLU A 8 -2.62 12.42 12.61
CA GLU A 8 -2.79 11.60 11.41
C GLU A 8 -3.94 10.60 11.57
N SER A 9 -4.02 9.94 12.74
CA SER A 9 -5.09 9.00 13.07
C SER A 9 -6.46 9.69 13.15
N VAL A 10 -6.51 10.89 13.73
CA VAL A 10 -7.74 11.69 13.82
C VAL A 10 -8.15 12.21 12.43
N ALA A 11 -7.20 12.66 11.61
CA ALA A 11 -7.47 13.09 10.25
C ALA A 11 -8.04 11.94 9.41
N GLY A 12 -7.46 10.73 9.52
CA GLY A 12 -7.97 9.53 8.87
C GLY A 12 -9.40 9.18 9.30
N ALA A 13 -9.68 9.22 10.61
CA ALA A 13 -11.02 8.97 11.15
C ALA A 13 -12.05 10.02 10.69
N VAL A 14 -11.69 11.30 10.71
CA VAL A 14 -12.55 12.39 10.24
C VAL A 14 -12.85 12.24 8.74
N LEU A 15 -11.85 11.93 7.92
CA LEU A 15 -12.05 11.70 6.49
C LEU A 15 -12.95 10.49 6.21
N ALA A 16 -12.80 9.40 6.98
CA ALA A 16 -13.67 8.22 6.87
C ALA A 16 -15.13 8.55 7.22
N VAL A 17 -15.36 9.29 8.32
CA VAL A 17 -16.71 9.73 8.71
C VAL A 17 -17.32 10.66 7.67
N LEU A 18 -16.56 11.64 7.18
CA LEU A 18 -17.02 12.55 6.12
C LEU A 18 -17.34 11.82 4.81
N ALA A 19 -16.57 10.78 4.47
CA ALA A 19 -16.84 9.93 3.30
C ALA A 19 -18.15 9.13 3.48
N CYS A 20 -18.41 8.56 4.66
CA CYS A 20 -19.66 7.87 4.95
C CYS A 20 -20.88 8.80 4.88
N LEU A 21 -20.74 10.04 5.37
CA LEU A 21 -21.82 11.03 5.34
C LEU A 21 -22.11 11.58 3.94
N ARG A 22 -21.16 11.48 3.00
CA ARG A 22 -21.28 11.93 1.60
C ARG A 22 -21.43 10.79 0.61
N TRP A 23 -21.92 9.62 1.05
CA TRP A 23 -22.08 8.43 0.19
C TRP A 23 -22.99 8.66 -1.04
N GLN A 24 -23.90 9.64 -0.97
CA GLN A 24 -24.81 9.96 -2.09
C GLN A 24 -24.21 10.90 -3.15
N GLU A 25 -22.99 11.42 -2.94
CA GLU A 25 -22.33 12.31 -3.91
C GLU A 25 -21.80 11.52 -5.12
N PRO A 26 -21.93 12.07 -6.34
CA PRO A 26 -21.24 11.50 -7.50
C PRO A 26 -19.73 11.52 -7.23
N GLY A 27 -19.13 10.32 -7.20
CA GLY A 27 -17.71 10.11 -6.84
C GLY A 27 -17.46 9.33 -5.54
N ALA A 28 -18.47 9.11 -4.68
CA ALA A 28 -18.32 8.34 -3.45
C ALA A 28 -17.78 6.91 -3.70
N ILE A 29 -18.34 6.21 -4.69
CA ILE A 29 -17.90 4.87 -5.09
C ILE A 29 -16.44 4.87 -5.53
N ALA A 30 -16.03 5.87 -6.33
CA ALA A 30 -14.64 5.99 -6.78
C ALA A 30 -13.69 6.26 -5.61
N MET A 31 -14.08 7.06 -4.61
CA MET A 31 -13.30 7.25 -3.37
C MET A 31 -13.10 5.94 -2.60
N ILE A 32 -14.16 5.15 -2.43
CA ILE A 32 -14.09 3.89 -1.67
C ILE A 32 -13.26 2.85 -2.41
N CYS A 33 -13.47 2.72 -3.72
CA CYS A 33 -12.67 1.84 -4.55
C CYS A 33 -11.19 2.25 -4.54
N GLY A 34 -10.88 3.55 -4.64
CA GLY A 34 -9.52 4.07 -4.58
C GLY A 34 -8.84 3.77 -3.24
N GLY A 35 -9.51 4.07 -2.13
CA GLY A 35 -9.00 3.79 -0.78
C GLY A 35 -8.83 2.29 -0.52
N GLY A 36 -9.82 1.48 -0.90
CA GLY A 36 -9.76 0.02 -0.78
C GLY A 36 -8.63 -0.58 -1.62
N LEU A 37 -8.48 -0.16 -2.87
CA LEU A 37 -7.41 -0.63 -3.76
C LEU A 37 -6.03 -0.25 -3.22
N TYR A 38 -5.86 0.97 -2.72
CA TYR A 38 -4.61 1.40 -2.09
C TYR A 38 -4.30 0.56 -0.85
N ALA A 39 -5.24 0.45 0.08
CA ALA A 39 -5.04 -0.26 1.34
C ALA A 39 -4.74 -1.74 1.07
N VAL A 40 -5.58 -2.42 0.29
CA VAL A 40 -5.38 -3.85 -0.03
C VAL A 40 -4.09 -4.05 -0.82
N GLY A 41 -3.86 -3.28 -1.88
CA GLY A 41 -2.66 -3.41 -2.71
C GLY A 41 -1.36 -3.18 -1.93
N MET A 42 -1.37 -2.29 -0.94
CA MET A 42 -0.20 -2.02 -0.11
C MET A 42 0.00 -3.05 0.99
N PHE A 43 -1.03 -3.31 1.79
CA PHE A 43 -0.92 -4.19 2.95
C PHE A 43 -0.83 -5.67 2.55
N ALA A 44 -1.62 -6.12 1.58
CA ALA A 44 -1.57 -7.51 1.14
C ALA A 44 -0.21 -7.84 0.52
N VAL A 45 0.32 -6.97 -0.36
CA VAL A 45 1.65 -7.21 -0.95
C VAL A 45 2.74 -7.21 0.11
N THR A 46 2.63 -6.32 1.10
CA THR A 46 3.61 -6.25 2.17
C THR A 46 3.59 -7.49 3.05
N ILE A 47 2.42 -7.90 3.55
CA ILE A 47 2.28 -9.02 4.49
C ILE A 47 2.56 -10.35 3.81
N VAL A 48 2.05 -10.55 2.59
CA VAL A 48 2.09 -11.87 1.93
C VAL A 48 3.41 -12.11 1.20
N PHE A 49 4.05 -11.06 0.68
CA PHE A 49 5.25 -11.22 -0.14
C PHE A 49 6.48 -10.53 0.47
N ASN A 50 6.41 -9.23 0.75
CA ASN A 50 7.61 -8.49 1.18
C ASN A 50 8.12 -8.93 2.56
N VAL A 51 7.24 -9.18 3.53
CA VAL A 51 7.65 -9.64 4.87
C VAL A 51 8.32 -11.01 4.78
N PRO A 52 7.73 -12.04 4.14
CA PRO A 52 8.42 -13.32 3.96
C PRO A 52 9.74 -13.23 3.17
N LEU A 53 9.83 -12.34 2.17
CA LEU A 53 11.08 -12.08 1.44
C LEU A 53 12.15 -11.48 2.36
N ASN A 54 11.79 -10.53 3.20
CA ASN A 54 12.69 -9.91 4.17
C ASN A 54 13.17 -10.93 5.22
N ASP A 55 12.25 -11.75 5.74
CA ASP A 55 12.58 -12.78 6.74
C ASP A 55 13.55 -13.82 6.17
N GLN A 56 13.33 -14.26 4.93
CA GLN A 56 14.25 -15.16 4.22
C GLN A 56 15.64 -14.54 4.03
N LEU A 57 15.69 -13.26 3.63
CA LEU A 57 16.96 -12.56 3.45
C LEU A 57 17.69 -12.38 4.78
N ALA A 58 16.97 -12.05 5.86
CA ALA A 58 17.52 -11.87 7.20
C ALA A 58 18.08 -13.18 7.79
N ALA A 59 17.51 -14.33 7.43
CA ALA A 59 17.98 -15.64 7.85
C ALA A 59 19.19 -16.17 7.06
N ALA A 60 19.53 -15.55 5.92
CA ALA A 60 20.64 -16.00 5.07
C ALA A 60 22.00 -15.59 5.65
N ASP A 61 22.98 -16.51 5.64
CA ASP A 61 24.36 -16.21 6.02
C ASP A 61 25.08 -15.46 4.88
N PRO A 62 25.50 -14.19 5.09
CA PRO A 62 26.19 -13.39 4.07
C PRO A 62 27.57 -13.94 3.69
N ALA A 63 28.21 -14.73 4.56
CA ALA A 63 29.53 -15.32 4.31
C ALA A 63 29.45 -16.62 3.50
N SER A 64 28.24 -17.16 3.31
CA SER A 64 28.04 -18.39 2.56
C SER A 64 28.10 -18.17 1.04
N SER A 65 28.52 -19.19 0.30
CA SER A 65 28.48 -19.19 -1.17
C SER A 65 27.04 -19.11 -1.73
N ALA A 66 26.03 -19.34 -0.89
CA ALA A 66 24.61 -19.24 -1.24
C ALA A 66 24.04 -17.81 -1.10
N ALA A 67 24.79 -16.85 -0.53
CA ALA A 67 24.31 -15.49 -0.31
C ALA A 67 23.95 -14.76 -1.62
N ALA A 68 24.81 -14.88 -2.64
CA ALA A 68 24.61 -14.23 -3.94
C ALA A 68 23.32 -14.69 -4.67
N PRO A 69 23.04 -16.00 -4.81
CA PRO A 69 21.79 -16.44 -5.44
C PRO A 69 20.54 -16.08 -4.62
N VAL A 70 20.61 -16.11 -3.28
CA VAL A 70 19.50 -15.67 -2.42
C VAL A 70 19.19 -14.19 -2.64
N TRP A 71 20.22 -13.35 -2.67
CA TRP A 71 20.08 -11.92 -2.92
C TRP A 71 19.51 -11.62 -4.32
N ALA A 72 19.99 -12.32 -5.35
CA ALA A 72 19.50 -12.13 -6.71
C ALA A 72 18.01 -12.45 -6.82
N ARG A 73 17.57 -13.58 -6.23
CA ARG A 73 16.15 -13.94 -6.15
C ARG A 73 15.35 -12.90 -5.38
N TYR A 74 15.84 -12.50 -4.20
CA TYR A 74 15.20 -11.47 -3.38
C TYR A 74 14.97 -10.19 -4.19
N LEU A 75 16.00 -9.68 -4.86
CA LEU A 75 15.90 -8.44 -5.64
C LEU A 75 14.85 -8.55 -6.76
N THR A 76 14.82 -9.64 -7.50
CA THR A 76 13.84 -9.84 -8.59
C THR A 76 12.41 -9.87 -8.05
N GLU A 77 12.14 -10.71 -7.04
CA GLU A 77 10.79 -10.85 -6.49
C GLU A 77 10.34 -9.58 -5.76
N TRP A 78 11.21 -8.97 -4.95
CA TRP A 78 10.93 -7.74 -4.23
C TRP A 78 10.64 -6.57 -5.19
N THR A 79 11.39 -6.46 -6.29
CA THR A 79 11.16 -5.40 -7.30
C THR A 79 9.81 -5.58 -7.98
N PHE A 80 9.46 -6.81 -8.37
CA PHE A 80 8.18 -7.13 -8.96
C PHE A 80 7.01 -6.73 -8.05
N TRP A 81 7.05 -7.12 -6.77
CA TRP A 81 6.00 -6.79 -5.82
C TRP A 81 5.91 -5.29 -5.52
N ASN A 82 7.03 -4.55 -5.58
CA ASN A 82 6.97 -3.09 -5.51
C ASN A 82 6.38 -2.42 -6.75
N HIS A 83 6.53 -3.01 -7.94
CA HIS A 83 5.79 -2.56 -9.12
C HIS A 83 4.29 -2.75 -8.95
N VAL A 84 3.85 -3.87 -8.37
CA VAL A 84 2.43 -4.09 -8.04
C VAL A 84 1.91 -3.01 -7.09
N ARG A 85 2.66 -2.69 -6.01
CA ARG A 85 2.31 -1.60 -5.08
C ARG A 85 2.21 -0.25 -5.78
N THR A 86 3.15 0.04 -6.69
CA THR A 86 3.16 1.27 -7.48
C THR A 86 1.94 1.34 -8.39
N ALA A 87 1.63 0.27 -9.12
CA ALA A 87 0.46 0.21 -10.00
C ALA A 87 -0.85 0.38 -9.22
N ALA A 88 -1.00 -0.28 -8.06
CA ALA A 88 -2.15 -0.11 -7.18
C ALA A 88 -2.28 1.34 -6.69
N SER A 89 -1.17 1.99 -6.35
CA SER A 89 -1.15 3.40 -5.91
C SER A 89 -1.52 4.37 -7.02
N ILE A 90 -1.05 4.12 -8.25
CA ILE A 90 -1.42 4.92 -9.44
C ILE A 90 -2.91 4.76 -9.73
N ALA A 91 -3.43 3.54 -9.72
CA ALA A 91 -4.85 3.28 -9.96
C ALA A 91 -5.74 3.91 -8.87
N ALA A 92 -5.35 3.81 -7.59
CA ALA A 92 -6.02 4.50 -6.50
C ALA A 92 -6.02 6.02 -6.68
N THR A 93 -4.89 6.58 -7.09
CA THR A 93 -4.76 8.02 -7.39
C THR A 93 -5.70 8.44 -8.51
N ALA A 94 -5.77 7.68 -9.60
CA ALA A 94 -6.70 7.94 -10.69
C ALA A 94 -8.17 7.90 -10.23
N LEU A 95 -8.53 6.95 -9.37
CA LEU A 95 -9.87 6.86 -8.77
C LEU A 95 -10.17 8.06 -7.86
N PHE A 96 -9.20 8.53 -7.07
CA PHE A 96 -9.36 9.73 -6.27
C PHE A 96 -9.53 10.99 -7.13
N ILE A 97 -8.76 11.13 -8.22
CA ILE A 97 -8.93 12.23 -9.18
C ILE A 97 -10.32 12.17 -9.80
N ALA A 98 -10.77 11.00 -10.27
CA ALA A 98 -12.10 10.82 -10.84
C ALA A 98 -13.20 11.16 -9.83
N ALA A 99 -13.04 10.77 -8.56
CA ALA A 99 -13.98 11.11 -7.51
C ALA A 99 -14.03 12.61 -7.20
N ILE A 100 -12.91 13.33 -7.32
CA ILE A 100 -12.86 14.79 -7.18
C ILE A 100 -13.47 15.47 -8.41
N ALA A 101 -13.24 14.94 -9.61
CA ALA A 101 -13.76 15.48 -10.87
C ALA A 101 -15.26 15.24 -11.06
N ALA A 102 -15.82 14.22 -10.39
CA ALA A 102 -17.25 13.91 -10.40
C ALA A 102 -18.09 14.76 -9.43
N ARG A 103 -17.44 15.66 -8.68
CA ARG A 103 -18.09 16.60 -7.75
C ARG A 103 -18.91 17.67 -8.45
#